data_AF-A0A7Y3BZI3-F1
#
_entry.id   AF-A0A7Y3BZI3-F1
#
_cell.length_a   1.000
_cell.length_b   1.000
_cell.length_c   1.000
_cell.angle_alpha   90.00
_cell.angle_beta   90.00
_cell.angle_gamma   90.00
#
_symmetry.space_group_name_H-M   'P 1'
#
loop_
_entity.id
_entity.type
_entity.pdbx_description
1 polymer ?
#
loop_
_entity_poly.entity_id
_entity_poly.type
_entity_poly.pdbx_seq_one_letter_code
_entity_poly.pdbx_strand_id
1 'polypeptide(L)'
;LGDAGTVRAVPVRDTHAEVLVAEEFDDAKRMADYLRDRLPVVLDLRSAGPDTVRRLVDFCSGITYALDGTMTKINTGVILVSPPRVTLSREERRRLADLGLYSVDDLG
;
A
#
# COMPACT_ATOMS: atom_id res chain seq x y z
N LEU A 1 20.21 -17.18 32.53
CA LEU A 1 20.71 -16.56 31.27
C LEU A 1 19.76 -16.99 30.16
N GLY A 2 18.94 -16.08 29.67
CA GLY A 2 17.91 -16.34 28.66
C GLY A 2 17.09 -15.07 28.48
N ASP A 3 17.64 -14.14 27.71
CA ASP A 3 17.04 -12.84 27.44
C ASP A 3 15.85 -13.05 26.48
N ALA A 4 14.64 -12.87 26.98
CA ALA A 4 13.43 -12.88 26.17
C ALA A 4 13.42 -11.61 25.33
N GLY A 5 13.84 -11.75 24.07
CA GLY A 5 13.87 -10.66 23.10
C GLY A 5 12.55 -9.92 23.09
N THR A 6 12.55 -8.70 23.64
CA THR A 6 11.38 -7.85 23.68
C THR A 6 11.07 -7.45 22.25
N VAL A 7 9.98 -7.98 21.69
CA VAL A 7 9.43 -7.50 20.42
C VAL A 7 9.06 -6.04 20.65
N ARG A 8 9.94 -5.11 20.24
CA ARG A 8 9.62 -3.68 20.26
C ARG A 8 8.46 -3.49 19.29
N ALA A 9 7.27 -3.26 19.83
CA ALA A 9 6.13 -2.79 19.06
C ALA A 9 6.60 -1.57 18.25
N VAL A 10 6.63 -1.74 16.93
CA VAL A 10 6.88 -0.61 16.03
C VAL A 10 5.70 0.34 16.25
N PRO A 11 5.93 1.61 16.62
CA PRO A 11 4.84 2.55 16.76
C PRO A 11 4.17 2.67 15.38
N VAL A 12 2.95 2.14 15.28
CA VAL A 12 2.08 2.37 14.13
C VAL A 12 1.89 3.87 14.07
N ARG A 13 2.53 4.53 13.10
CA ARG A 13 2.22 5.92 12.80
C ARG A 13 0.80 5.91 12.25
N ASP A 14 -0.06 6.74 12.82
CA ASP A 14 -1.37 7.00 12.26
C ASP A 14 -1.15 7.78 10.96
N THR A 15 -0.95 7.05 9.86
CA THR A 15 -0.58 7.60 8.57
C THR A 15 -1.71 7.34 7.59
N HIS A 16 -2.26 8.41 7.02
CA HIS A 16 -3.17 8.33 5.87
C HIS A 16 -2.44 7.75 4.67
N ALA A 17 -3.13 6.89 3.92
CA ALA A 17 -2.64 6.43 2.63
C ALA A 17 -3.01 7.44 1.54
N GLU A 18 -2.04 7.72 0.67
CA GLU A 18 -2.28 8.45 -0.56
C GLU A 18 -3.03 7.55 -1.55
N VAL A 19 -4.14 8.04 -2.10
CA VAL A 19 -4.94 7.29 -3.07
C VAL A 19 -4.57 7.76 -4.47
N LEU A 20 -4.16 6.82 -5.31
CA LEU A 20 -3.84 7.08 -6.71
C LEU A 20 -4.70 6.18 -7.60
N VAL A 21 -5.52 6.81 -8.45
CA VAL A 21 -6.21 6.12 -9.54
C VAL A 21 -5.24 6.06 -10.70
N ALA A 22 -4.83 4.85 -11.06
CA ALA A 22 -3.86 4.64 -12.13
C ALA A 22 -4.58 4.45 -13.46
N GLU A 23 -4.17 5.21 -14.47
CA GLU A 23 -4.71 5.13 -15.82
C GLU A 23 -3.60 4.76 -16.81
N GLU A 24 -2.39 5.25 -16.58
CA GLU A 24 -1.23 5.04 -17.43
C GLU A 24 0.00 4.56 -16.65
N PHE A 25 0.99 4.03 -17.35
CA PHE A 25 2.21 3.52 -16.70
C PHE A 25 3.01 4.64 -16.03
N ASP A 26 2.88 5.88 -16.49
CA ASP A 26 3.61 7.02 -15.94
C ASP A 26 3.17 7.40 -14.51
N ASP A 27 1.97 6.98 -14.08
CA ASP A 27 1.49 7.11 -12.70
C ASP A 27 2.37 6.36 -11.68
N ALA A 28 3.13 5.37 -12.14
CA ALA A 28 4.07 4.62 -11.31
C ALA A 28 5.13 5.53 -10.68
N LYS A 29 5.52 6.61 -11.37
CA LYS A 29 6.49 7.60 -10.85
C LYS A 29 5.95 8.31 -9.61
N ARG A 30 4.69 8.76 -9.65
CA ARG A 30 4.04 9.44 -8.51
C ARG A 30 3.95 8.51 -7.30
N MET A 31 3.57 7.25 -7.52
CA MET A 31 3.55 6.24 -6.47
C MET A 31 4.96 6.02 -5.86
N ALA A 32 6.01 5.96 -6.69
CA ALA A 32 7.38 5.81 -6.24
C ALA A 32 7.85 7.00 -5.37
N ASP A 33 7.46 8.22 -5.73
CA ASP A 33 7.79 9.43 -4.98
C ASP A 33 7.13 9.41 -3.59
N TYR A 34 5.85 9.05 -3.50
CA TYR A 34 5.16 8.89 -2.20
C TYR A 34 5.82 7.83 -1.31
N LEU A 35 6.19 6.68 -1.86
CA LEU A 35 6.87 5.63 -1.09
C LEU A 35 8.24 6.10 -0.57
N ARG A 36 8.98 6.88 -1.37
CA ARG A 36 10.26 7.47 -0.96
C ARG A 36 10.09 8.44 0.22
N ASP A 37 8.97 9.15 0.26
CA ASP A 37 8.58 10.05 1.35
C ASP A 37 7.95 9.31 2.55
N ARG A 38 7.97 7.97 2.53
CA ARG A 38 7.41 7.07 3.55
C ARG A 38 5.89 7.20 3.71
N LEU A 39 5.20 7.53 2.64
CA LEU A 39 3.74 7.55 2.58
C LEU A 39 3.25 6.21 1.98
N PRO A 40 2.33 5.49 2.66
CA PRO A 40 1.67 4.34 2.06
C PRO A 40 0.76 4.80 0.92
N VAL A 41 0.63 3.97 -0.13
CA VAL A 41 -0.13 4.30 -1.34
C VAL A 41 -1.16 3.21 -1.62
N VAL A 42 -2.41 3.63 -1.80
CA VAL A 42 -3.47 2.79 -2.38
C VAL A 42 -3.54 3.06 -3.87
N LEU A 43 -3.22 2.05 -4.66
CA LEU A 43 -3.27 2.12 -6.11
C LEU A 43 -4.56 1.46 -6.60
N ASP A 44 -5.47 2.27 -7.14
CA ASP A 44 -6.69 1.82 -7.80
C ASP A 44 -6.42 1.60 -9.29
N LEU A 45 -6.39 0.33 -9.68
CA LEU A 45 -6.04 -0.14 -11.02
C LEU A 45 -7.27 -0.36 -11.90
N ARG A 46 -8.48 -0.10 -11.40
CA ARG A 46 -9.73 -0.41 -12.11
C ARG A 46 -9.91 0.37 -13.41
N SER A 47 -9.25 1.52 -13.54
CA SER A 47 -9.25 2.36 -14.75
C SER A 47 -8.15 2.01 -15.76
N ALA A 48 -7.17 1.19 -15.36
CA ALA A 48 -6.04 0.83 -16.21
C ALA A 48 -6.36 -0.42 -17.08
N GLY A 49 -5.86 -0.41 -18.32
CA GLY A 49 -5.92 -1.58 -19.19
C GLY A 49 -5.04 -2.74 -18.71
N PRO A 50 -5.31 -4.00 -19.10
CA PRO A 50 -4.61 -5.18 -18.57
C PRO A 50 -3.08 -5.14 -18.68
N ASP A 51 -2.56 -4.65 -19.80
CA ASP A 51 -1.12 -4.50 -20.01
C ASP A 51 -0.51 -3.45 -19.09
N THR A 52 -1.20 -2.32 -18.89
CA THR A 52 -0.79 -1.28 -17.95
C THR A 52 -0.82 -1.80 -16.52
N VAL A 53 -1.88 -2.52 -16.12
CA VAL A 53 -1.99 -3.17 -14.81
C VAL A 53 -0.79 -4.10 -14.56
N ARG A 54 -0.46 -4.97 -15.52
CA ARG A 54 0.68 -5.88 -15.39
C ARG A 54 1.98 -5.11 -15.17
N ARG A 55 2.24 -4.09 -15.98
CA ARG A 55 3.45 -3.26 -15.89
C ARG A 55 3.52 -2.49 -14.57
N LEU A 56 2.41 -1.94 -14.10
CA LEU A 56 2.31 -1.25 -12.82
C LEU A 56 2.60 -2.19 -11.65
N VAL A 57 2.01 -3.39 -11.65
CA VAL A 57 2.24 -4.40 -10.60
C VAL A 57 3.70 -4.87 -10.59
N ASP A 58 4.29 -5.13 -11.76
CA ASP A 58 5.70 -5.51 -11.89
C ASP A 58 6.61 -4.41 -11.32
N PHE A 59 6.33 -3.15 -11.66
CA PHE A 59 7.08 -2.00 -11.16
C PHE A 59 6.92 -1.79 -9.65
N CYS A 60 5.69 -1.84 -9.14
CA CYS A 60 5.40 -1.73 -7.71
C CYS A 60 6.12 -2.81 -6.92
N SER A 61 6.12 -4.05 -7.41
CA SER A 61 6.83 -5.17 -6.78
C SER A 61 8.34 -4.91 -6.69
N GLY A 62 8.94 -4.39 -7.77
CA GLY A 62 10.36 -4.03 -7.80
C GLY A 62 10.74 -2.95 -6.79
N ILE A 63 9.96 -1.88 -6.70
CA ILE A 63 10.18 -0.80 -5.71
C ILE A 63 9.95 -1.29 -4.29
N THR A 64 8.88 -2.04 -4.07
CA THR A 64 8.54 -2.60 -2.77
C THR A 64 9.69 -3.46 -2.26
N TYR A 65 10.26 -4.32 -3.12
CA TYR A 65 11.44 -5.11 -2.79
C TYR A 65 12.66 -4.24 -2.48
N ALA A 66 12.93 -3.22 -3.31
CA ALA A 66 14.08 -2.33 -3.11
C ALA A 66 14.01 -1.49 -1.82
N LEU A 67 12.80 -1.24 -1.31
CA LEU A 67 12.57 -0.41 -0.12
C LEU A 67 12.24 -1.22 1.15
N ASP A 68 12.31 -2.57 1.11
CA ASP A 68 11.82 -3.45 2.19
C ASP A 68 10.35 -3.19 2.58
N GLY A 69 9.53 -2.77 1.62
CA GLY A 69 8.11 -2.50 1.81
C GLY A 69 7.23 -3.75 1.71
N THR A 70 5.93 -3.54 1.76
CA THR A 70 4.93 -4.59 1.52
C THR A 70 3.94 -4.18 0.45
N MET A 71 3.50 -5.13 -0.37
CA MET A 71 2.41 -4.95 -1.33
C MET A 71 1.31 -5.96 -1.04
N THR A 72 0.07 -5.50 -0.94
CA THR A 72 -1.08 -6.33 -0.55
C THR A 72 -2.29 -5.97 -1.39
N LYS A 73 -2.95 -6.97 -1.98
CA LYS A 73 -4.26 -6.76 -2.59
C LYS A 73 -5.29 -6.53 -1.48
N ILE A 74 -5.98 -5.40 -1.53
CA ILE A 74 -6.97 -4.99 -0.50
C ILE A 74 -8.39 -4.91 -1.05
N ASN A 75 -8.55 -4.92 -2.37
CA ASN A 75 -9.83 -5.13 -3.06
C ASN A 75 -9.59 -5.64 -4.49
N THR A 76 -10.65 -5.98 -5.22
CA THR A 76 -10.58 -6.30 -6.64
C THR A 76 -10.12 -5.07 -7.43
N GLY A 77 -8.95 -5.20 -8.07
CA GLY A 77 -8.33 -4.10 -8.80
C GLY A 77 -7.70 -3.03 -7.91
N VAL A 78 -7.53 -3.27 -6.60
CA VAL A 78 -6.93 -2.28 -5.69
C VAL A 78 -5.83 -2.93 -4.86
N ILE A 79 -4.66 -2.30 -4.85
CA ILE A 79 -3.50 -2.74 -4.07
C ILE A 79 -3.04 -1.65 -3.11
N LEU A 80 -2.58 -2.04 -1.93
CA LEU A 80 -1.87 -1.21 -0.97
C LEU A 80 -0.38 -1.50 -1.09
N VAL A 81 0.41 -0.45 -1.30
CA VAL A 81 1.87 -0.49 -1.20
C VAL A 81 2.28 0.31 0.03
N SER A 82 2.96 -0.32 0.98
CA SER A 82 3.37 0.30 2.24
C SER A 82 4.89 0.29 2.37
N PRO A 83 5.52 1.41 2.76
CA PRO A 83 6.93 1.42 3.13
C PRO A 83 7.17 0.58 4.41
N PRO A 84 8.44 0.22 4.70
CA PRO A 84 8.77 -0.59 5.88
C PRO A 84 8.28 0.09 7.15
N ARG A 85 7.78 -0.74 8.09
CA ARG A 85 7.37 -0.29 9.44
C ARG A 85 6.18 0.68 9.44
N VAL A 86 5.43 0.78 8.35
CA VAL A 86 4.17 1.53 8.27
C VAL A 86 3.00 0.55 8.20
N THR A 87 1.97 0.83 8.97
CA THR A 87 0.72 0.05 9.02
C THR A 87 -0.45 1.02 9.07
N LEU A 88 -1.52 0.74 8.34
CA LEU A 88 -2.72 1.56 8.39
C LEU A 88 -3.47 1.30 9.70
N SER A 89 -3.89 2.38 10.36
CA SER A 89 -4.78 2.30 11.52
C SER A 89 -6.16 1.78 11.13
N ARG A 90 -6.93 1.36 12.13
CA ARG A 90 -8.30 0.88 11.91
C ARG A 90 -9.19 1.99 11.33
N GLU A 91 -8.96 3.23 11.73
CA GLU A 91 -9.70 4.39 11.23
C GLU A 91 -9.41 4.63 9.75
N GLU A 92 -8.14 4.60 9.35
CA GLU A 92 -7.77 4.77 7.94
C GLU A 92 -8.28 3.62 7.06
N ARG A 93 -8.21 2.36 7.53
CA ARG A 93 -8.79 1.24 6.78
C ARG A 93 -10.30 1.39 6.60
N ARG A 94 -11.00 1.90 7.62
CA ARG A 94 -12.45 2.19 7.52
C ARG A 94 -12.73 3.30 6.53
N ARG A 95 -11.96 4.39 6.55
CA ARG A 95 -12.05 5.46 5.55
C ARG A 95 -11.88 4.91 4.13
N LEU A 96 -10.88 4.06 3.90
CA LEU A 96 -10.66 3.43 2.59
C LEU A 96 -11.79 2.47 2.21
N ALA A 97 -12.40 1.78 3.16
CA ALA A 97 -13.56 0.93 2.92
C ALA A 97 -14.80 1.76 2.54
N ASP A 98 -15.04 2.90 3.20
CA ASP A 98 -16.13 3.84 2.86
C ASP A 98 -15.96 4.41 1.44
N LEU A 99 -14.71 4.50 0.94
CA LEU A 99 -14.37 4.86 -0.44
C LEU A 99 -14.45 3.67 -1.43
N GLY A 100 -14.73 2.46 -0.96
CA GLY A 100 -14.79 1.24 -1.77
C GLY A 100 -13.42 0.72 -2.22
N LEU A 101 -12.33 1.15 -1.57
CA LEU A 101 -10.95 0.77 -1.91
C LEU A 101 -10.42 -0.39 -1.05
N TYR A 102 -11.01 -0.62 0.12
CA TYR A 102 -10.61 -1.66 1.06
C TYR A 102 -11.78 -2.60 1.34
N SER A 103 -11.54 -3.92 1.34
CA SER A 103 -12.58 -4.90 1.61
C SER A 103 -13.02 -4.85 3.07
N VAL A 104 -14.33 -4.79 3.31
CA VAL A 104 -14.89 -4.82 4.66
C VAL A 104 -14.68 -6.17 5.36
N ASP A 105 -14.55 -7.26 4.59
CA ASP A 105 -14.28 -8.59 5.11
C ASP A 105 -12.88 -8.70 5.74
N ASP A 106 -11.95 -7.84 5.31
CA ASP A 106 -10.58 -7.76 5.81
C ASP A 106 -10.44 -6.84 7.06
N LEU A 107 -11.55 -6.38 7.63
CA LEU A 107 -11.60 -5.56 8.85
C LEU A 107 -11.92 -6.38 10.13
N GLY A 108 -12.12 -7.69 9.99
CA GLY A 108 -12.46 -8.65 11.06
C GLY A 108 -11.31 -8.99 12.00
#